data_AF-A0A832GZH7-F1
#
_entry.id   AF-A0A832GZH7-F1
#
_cell.length_a   1.000
_cell.length_b   1.000
_cell.length_c   1.000
_cell.angle_alpha   90.00
_cell.angle_beta   90.00
_cell.angle_gamma   90.00
#
_symmetry.space_group_name_H-M   'P 1'
#
loop_
_entity.id
_entity.type
_entity.pdbx_description
1 polymer ?
#
loop_
_entity_poly.entity_id
_entity_poly.type
_entity_poly.pdbx_seq_one_letter_code
_entity_poly.pdbx_strand_id
1 'polypeptide(L)'
;MNYPIVKYVTASAKHSEPEYAGTHNLYDEQLKTVLRTLTTNGYISLGYDTGRDKMFETIDDYGGDTIECVYTGIKIKAATRIIAQNLGFNTEHTYPQSFFNEAEPMKSDLFHLYPTEANANNVRSNYPFGFVVSNITWQQGGSKRGYDYQNTVVFEPRNAHKGNVARSLFYFCVKYGNLGSYMSQKQDSALRLFNVIDTVDERERLRNTRIKSFQNIRNPFIDHPEFIDRIISTFTIANRTPVPKISAAPYNIIFDTLAVNDTVSYYIGIMNYGKANLTINSAVSNAPQFIVESVPPSVPNGELRYIKVKFKPTAINTTYNAALTVSNNDSNIIIPLKGFSNSSIGITKISGEIPADYQLNQNYPNPFNSMTKIYFQIPGFKSVKLSVFDISGKEVAILLNELLQPGKYETTFDAGNLSSGVYYLKMLVNYGMEFSDFKKIVLVK
;
A
#
# COMPACT_ATOMS: atom_id res chain seq x y z
N MET A 1 15.53 -22.84 -8.03
CA MET A 1 14.17 -22.56 -7.51
C MET A 1 13.79 -21.18 -7.99
N ASN A 2 12.75 -21.05 -8.80
CA ASN A 2 12.25 -19.75 -9.25
C ASN A 2 11.75 -18.99 -8.02
N TYR A 3 12.51 -18.00 -7.56
CA TYR A 3 11.98 -17.01 -6.64
C TYR A 3 10.69 -16.48 -7.28
N PRO A 4 9.51 -16.64 -6.65
CA PRO A 4 8.30 -16.13 -7.23
C PRO A 4 8.53 -14.63 -7.41
N ILE A 5 8.51 -14.21 -8.69
CA ILE A 5 8.41 -12.82 -9.09
C ILE A 5 7.42 -12.21 -8.11
N VAL A 6 7.87 -11.23 -7.33
CA VAL A 6 6.99 -10.43 -6.48
C VAL A 6 5.87 -10.01 -7.41
N LYS A 7 4.72 -10.68 -7.31
CA LYS A 7 3.55 -10.32 -8.11
C LYS A 7 3.30 -8.89 -7.69
N TYR A 8 3.50 -7.97 -8.62
CA TYR A 8 3.08 -6.60 -8.45
C TYR A 8 1.63 -6.67 -8.01
N VAL A 9 1.36 -6.39 -6.73
CA VAL A 9 0.05 -5.90 -6.36
C VAL A 9 0.10 -4.44 -6.79
N THR A 10 -0.04 -4.21 -8.09
CA THR A 10 -0.39 -2.89 -8.59
C THR A 10 -1.80 -2.66 -8.08
N ALA A 11 -1.92 -1.95 -6.95
CA ALA A 11 -3.16 -1.31 -6.58
C ALA A 11 -3.49 -0.34 -7.71
N SER A 12 -4.30 -0.82 -8.66
CA SER A 12 -4.81 0.00 -9.74
C SER A 12 -5.99 0.78 -9.17
N ALA A 13 -5.92 2.11 -9.16
CA ALA A 13 -7.08 2.95 -8.87
C ALA A 13 -8.02 2.94 -10.07
N LYS A 14 -8.48 1.75 -10.48
CA LYS A 14 -9.41 1.52 -11.58
C LYS A 14 -10.77 1.22 -10.97
N HIS A 15 -11.71 2.13 -11.19
CA HIS A 15 -13.10 1.96 -10.79
C HIS A 15 -13.79 1.00 -11.77
N SER A 16 -14.72 0.20 -11.26
CA SER A 16 -15.45 -0.80 -12.05
C SER A 16 -16.48 -0.15 -12.98
N GLU A 17 -16.90 1.05 -12.61
CA GLU A 17 -17.89 1.89 -13.25
C GLU A 17 -17.30 2.50 -14.53
N PRO A 18 -17.91 2.28 -15.71
CA PRO A 18 -17.42 2.83 -16.98
C PRO A 18 -17.30 4.36 -16.98
N GLU A 19 -18.19 5.05 -16.23
CA GLU A 19 -18.20 6.51 -16.08
C GLU A 19 -16.85 7.05 -15.53
N TYR A 20 -16.18 6.30 -14.65
CA TYR A 20 -14.93 6.71 -14.01
C TYR A 20 -13.70 6.04 -14.59
N ALA A 21 -13.81 5.27 -15.68
CA ALA A 21 -12.68 4.57 -16.29
C ALA A 21 -11.53 5.51 -16.67
N GLY A 22 -11.86 6.72 -17.13
CA GLY A 22 -10.89 7.77 -17.49
C GLY A 22 -10.11 8.35 -16.30
N THR A 23 -10.50 8.05 -15.06
CA THR A 23 -9.79 8.52 -13.86
C THR A 23 -8.59 7.64 -13.50
N HIS A 24 -8.38 6.52 -14.20
CA HIS A 24 -7.42 5.50 -13.82
C HIS A 24 -5.98 6.05 -13.66
N ASN A 25 -5.40 5.87 -12.45
CA ASN A 25 -4.04 6.28 -12.10
C ASN A 25 -3.71 7.77 -12.33
N LEU A 26 -4.72 8.64 -12.48
CA LEU A 26 -4.53 10.08 -12.58
C LEU A 26 -4.47 10.75 -11.20
N TYR A 27 -3.74 11.84 -11.09
CA TYR A 27 -3.64 12.64 -9.87
C TYR A 27 -3.74 14.12 -10.21
N ASP A 28 -4.07 14.92 -9.21
CA ASP A 28 -3.97 16.37 -9.24
C ASP A 28 -4.60 17.00 -10.50
N GLU A 29 -3.88 17.79 -11.31
CA GLU A 29 -4.46 18.45 -12.49
C GLU A 29 -5.00 17.50 -13.54
N GLN A 30 -4.34 16.35 -13.74
CA GLN A 30 -4.79 15.36 -14.71
C GLN A 30 -6.13 14.77 -14.28
N LEU A 31 -6.26 14.44 -12.99
CA LEU A 31 -7.52 13.94 -12.44
C LEU A 31 -8.60 15.03 -12.47
N LYS A 32 -8.28 16.26 -12.05
CA LYS A 32 -9.23 17.39 -12.09
C LYS A 32 -9.76 17.67 -13.49
N THR A 33 -8.94 17.54 -14.53
CA THR A 33 -9.36 17.74 -15.92
C THR A 33 -10.43 16.72 -16.31
N VAL A 34 -10.23 15.45 -15.96
CA VAL A 34 -11.21 14.38 -16.22
C VAL A 34 -12.48 14.61 -15.39
N LEU A 35 -12.34 14.89 -14.09
CA LEU A 35 -13.49 15.13 -13.21
C LEU A 35 -14.30 16.35 -13.68
N ARG A 36 -13.65 17.45 -14.06
CA ARG A 36 -14.31 18.63 -14.64
C ARG A 36 -15.14 18.25 -15.86
N THR A 37 -14.56 17.46 -16.76
CA THR A 37 -15.26 16.96 -17.95
C THR A 37 -16.52 16.17 -17.56
N LEU A 38 -16.42 15.24 -16.61
CA LEU A 38 -17.56 14.46 -16.11
C LEU A 38 -18.66 15.33 -15.50
N THR A 39 -18.28 16.40 -14.80
CA THR A 39 -19.24 17.32 -14.16
C THR A 39 -19.81 18.40 -15.09
N THR A 40 -19.29 18.51 -16.33
CA THR A 40 -19.68 19.57 -17.27
C THR A 40 -20.39 19.02 -18.49
N ASN A 41 -19.90 17.92 -19.04
CA ASN A 41 -20.49 17.32 -20.24
C ASN A 41 -21.84 16.70 -19.93
N GLY A 42 -22.87 17.11 -20.66
CA GLY A 42 -24.23 16.64 -20.46
C GLY A 42 -24.99 17.29 -19.31
N TYR A 43 -24.40 18.28 -18.62
CA TYR A 43 -25.10 19.07 -17.59
C TYR A 43 -26.36 19.72 -18.13
N ILE A 44 -27.48 19.53 -17.42
CA ILE A 44 -28.75 20.19 -17.70
C ILE A 44 -28.99 21.27 -16.65
N SER A 45 -29.10 22.52 -17.10
CA SER A 45 -29.54 23.63 -16.26
C SER A 45 -31.06 23.65 -16.18
N LEU A 46 -31.60 23.65 -14.96
CA LEU A 46 -33.04 23.77 -14.72
C LEU A 46 -33.47 25.23 -14.59
N GLY A 47 -32.53 26.15 -14.42
CA GLY A 47 -32.78 27.50 -13.93
C GLY A 47 -33.10 27.54 -12.44
N TYR A 48 -32.92 28.71 -11.84
CA TYR A 48 -32.90 28.87 -10.39
C TYR A 48 -34.19 28.48 -9.65
N ASP A 49 -35.37 28.88 -10.14
CA ASP A 49 -36.63 28.56 -9.47
C ASP A 49 -37.00 27.09 -9.60
N THR A 50 -37.04 26.57 -10.84
CA THR A 50 -37.33 25.16 -11.10
C THR A 50 -36.36 24.22 -10.39
N GLY A 51 -35.07 24.55 -10.35
CA GLY A 51 -34.08 23.77 -9.61
C GLY A 51 -34.40 23.70 -8.12
N ARG A 52 -34.75 24.83 -7.50
CA ARG A 52 -35.15 24.85 -6.08
C ARG A 52 -36.48 24.16 -5.83
N ASP A 53 -37.44 24.23 -6.74
CA ASP A 53 -38.67 23.45 -6.65
C ASP A 53 -38.32 21.95 -6.58
N LYS A 54 -37.43 21.44 -7.46
CA LYS A 54 -36.94 20.05 -7.37
C LYS A 54 -36.16 19.75 -6.09
N MET A 55 -35.40 20.72 -5.59
CA MET A 55 -34.69 20.59 -4.32
C MET A 55 -35.65 20.31 -3.16
N PHE A 56 -36.62 21.21 -2.95
CA PHE A 56 -37.58 21.11 -1.85
C PHE A 56 -38.59 19.98 -2.02
N GLU A 57 -39.07 19.75 -3.24
CA GLU A 57 -40.24 18.88 -3.48
C GLU A 57 -39.88 17.43 -3.78
N THR A 58 -38.60 17.13 -4.01
CA THR A 58 -38.20 15.77 -4.44
C THR A 58 -36.83 15.35 -3.95
N ILE A 59 -35.80 16.20 -4.12
CA ILE A 59 -34.42 15.80 -3.84
C ILE A 59 -34.20 15.68 -2.34
N ASP A 60 -34.61 16.70 -1.57
CA ASP A 60 -34.40 16.77 -0.13
C ASP A 60 -35.66 16.45 0.70
N ASP A 61 -36.71 15.93 0.07
CA ASP A 61 -37.82 15.23 0.76
C ASP A 61 -37.45 13.76 0.98
N TYR A 62 -37.28 13.38 2.25
CA TYR A 62 -36.94 12.02 2.66
C TYR A 62 -38.15 11.27 3.25
N GLY A 63 -39.37 11.78 3.04
CA GLY A 63 -40.63 11.11 3.37
C GLY A 63 -41.61 12.04 4.06
N GLY A 64 -42.84 12.08 3.52
CA GLY A 64 -43.98 12.75 4.13
C GLY A 64 -43.86 14.27 4.15
N ASP A 65 -43.32 14.86 3.09
CA ASP A 65 -43.10 16.30 2.92
C ASP A 65 -42.16 16.89 3.99
N THR A 66 -41.17 16.11 4.45
CA THR A 66 -40.33 16.52 5.57
C THR A 66 -39.01 17.11 5.08
N ILE A 67 -38.85 18.42 5.28
CA ILE A 67 -37.64 19.16 4.91
C ILE A 67 -36.83 19.46 6.17
N GLU A 68 -35.52 19.19 6.11
CA GLU A 68 -34.59 19.40 7.22
C GLU A 68 -33.60 20.52 6.90
N CYS A 69 -33.43 21.46 7.83
CA CYS A 69 -32.39 22.47 7.74
C CYS A 69 -31.02 21.82 7.95
N VAL A 70 -30.13 21.99 6.98
CA VAL A 70 -28.79 21.37 7.01
C VAL A 70 -27.92 21.85 8.18
N TYR A 71 -28.12 23.08 8.67
CA TYR A 71 -27.31 23.64 9.76
C TYR A 71 -27.90 23.41 11.15
N THR A 72 -29.22 23.46 11.31
CA THR A 72 -29.85 23.35 12.64
C THR A 72 -30.48 21.99 12.91
N GLY A 73 -30.72 21.19 11.87
CA GLY A 73 -31.49 19.94 11.98
C GLY A 73 -32.98 20.13 12.24
N ILE A 74 -33.47 21.37 12.29
CA ILE A 74 -34.89 21.66 12.40
C ILE A 74 -35.59 21.07 11.19
N LYS A 75 -36.72 20.40 11.44
CA LYS A 75 -37.56 19.80 10.40
C LYS A 75 -38.88 20.53 10.32
N ILE A 76 -39.35 20.74 9.11
CA ILE A 76 -40.68 21.27 8.80
C ILE A 76 -41.42 20.31 7.88
N LYS A 77 -42.75 20.41 7.88
CA LYS A 77 -43.59 19.72 6.91
C LYS A 77 -44.03 20.70 5.81
N ALA A 78 -43.54 20.52 4.60
CA ALA A 78 -43.80 21.40 3.47
C ALA A 78 -43.78 20.63 2.14
N ALA A 79 -44.92 20.55 1.47
CA ALA A 79 -45.06 19.85 0.19
C ALA A 79 -44.51 20.65 -1.00
N THR A 80 -44.29 21.95 -0.83
CA THR A 80 -43.77 22.85 -1.88
C THR A 80 -42.73 23.79 -1.32
N ARG A 81 -41.87 24.33 -2.20
CA ARG A 81 -40.94 25.40 -1.84
C ARG A 81 -41.65 26.61 -1.20
N ILE A 82 -42.80 27.00 -1.74
CA ILE A 82 -43.56 28.17 -1.26
C ILE A 82 -44.01 27.94 0.19
N ILE A 83 -44.52 26.74 0.51
CA ILE A 83 -44.90 26.40 1.90
C ILE A 83 -43.66 26.43 2.80
N ALA A 84 -42.54 25.86 2.35
CA ALA A 84 -41.30 25.89 3.13
C ALA A 84 -40.84 27.32 3.42
N GLN A 85 -40.90 28.21 2.43
CA GLN A 85 -40.55 29.63 2.58
C GLN A 85 -41.47 30.37 3.56
N ASN A 86 -42.78 30.11 3.51
CA ASN A 86 -43.73 30.66 4.48
C ASN A 86 -43.49 30.15 5.92
N LEU A 87 -42.85 28.98 6.06
CA LEU A 87 -42.41 28.41 7.33
C LEU A 87 -40.99 28.83 7.74
N GLY A 88 -40.39 29.82 7.05
CA GLY A 88 -39.09 30.39 7.40
C GLY A 88 -37.88 29.62 6.87
N PHE A 89 -38.06 28.74 5.87
CA PHE A 89 -36.93 28.12 5.17
C PHE A 89 -36.50 28.93 3.95
N ASN A 90 -35.21 28.86 3.65
CA ASN A 90 -34.57 29.45 2.48
C ASN A 90 -33.67 28.40 1.80
N THR A 91 -33.01 28.81 0.73
CA THR A 91 -31.98 28.02 0.05
C THR A 91 -30.60 28.50 0.47
N GLU A 92 -29.79 27.57 0.96
CA GLU A 92 -28.37 27.75 1.22
C GLU A 92 -27.61 27.58 -0.08
N HIS A 93 -26.74 28.54 -0.40
CA HIS A 93 -25.71 28.38 -1.43
C HIS A 93 -24.38 28.12 -0.73
N THR A 94 -23.99 26.84 -0.67
CA THR A 94 -22.78 26.40 0.04
C THR A 94 -21.54 27.11 -0.53
N TYR A 95 -21.49 27.34 -1.84
CA TYR A 95 -20.59 28.35 -2.41
C TYR A 95 -21.36 29.69 -2.49
N PRO A 96 -20.97 30.75 -1.74
CA PRO A 96 -21.80 31.95 -1.64
C PRO A 96 -21.94 32.68 -2.98
N GLN A 97 -23.17 33.09 -3.31
CA GLN A 97 -23.49 33.70 -4.61
C GLN A 97 -22.76 35.02 -4.88
N SER A 98 -22.38 35.73 -3.81
CA SER A 98 -21.62 36.99 -3.89
C SER A 98 -20.27 36.85 -4.60
N PHE A 99 -19.70 35.65 -4.67
CA PHE A 99 -18.41 35.41 -5.30
C PHE A 99 -18.49 35.11 -6.80
N PHE A 100 -19.70 34.96 -7.35
CA PHE A 100 -19.92 34.68 -8.77
C PHE A 100 -21.07 35.50 -9.39
N ASN A 101 -21.46 36.60 -8.74
CA ASN A 101 -22.48 37.54 -9.21
C ASN A 101 -23.82 36.88 -9.55
N GLU A 102 -24.19 35.82 -8.81
CA GLU A 102 -25.40 35.04 -9.07
C GLU A 102 -25.52 34.51 -10.51
N ALA A 103 -24.39 34.33 -11.21
CA ALA A 103 -24.40 33.90 -12.59
C ALA A 103 -24.87 32.43 -12.74
N GLU A 104 -25.63 32.17 -13.80
CA GLU A 104 -25.93 30.82 -14.25
C GLU A 104 -24.71 30.23 -15.01
N PRO A 105 -24.48 28.91 -14.97
CA PRO A 105 -25.30 27.87 -14.34
C PRO A 105 -25.03 27.65 -12.84
N MET A 106 -24.07 28.38 -12.25
CA MET A 106 -23.65 28.16 -10.85
C MET A 106 -24.78 28.40 -9.87
N LYS A 107 -25.61 29.42 -10.11
CA LYS A 107 -26.73 29.77 -9.22
C LYS A 107 -27.73 28.62 -9.03
N SER A 108 -27.92 27.77 -10.06
CA SER A 108 -28.93 26.70 -10.09
C SER A 108 -28.35 25.28 -9.99
N ASP A 109 -27.05 25.11 -9.78
CA ASP A 109 -26.43 23.78 -9.65
C ASP A 109 -26.70 23.14 -8.27
N LEU A 110 -27.59 22.14 -8.25
CA LEU A 110 -28.14 21.54 -7.03
C LEU A 110 -27.12 20.81 -6.15
N PHE A 111 -25.90 20.58 -6.64
CA PHE A 111 -24.84 19.98 -5.85
C PHE A 111 -24.25 20.91 -4.78
N HIS A 112 -24.58 22.20 -4.77
CA HIS A 112 -24.20 23.11 -3.68
C HIS A 112 -25.38 23.90 -3.09
N LEU A 113 -26.61 23.61 -3.53
CA LEU A 113 -27.83 24.19 -2.97
C LEU A 113 -28.41 23.23 -1.91
N TYR A 114 -28.86 23.76 -0.77
CA TYR A 114 -29.52 22.97 0.28
C TYR A 114 -30.70 23.70 0.95
N PRO A 115 -31.71 22.99 1.48
CA PRO A 115 -32.71 23.60 2.36
C PRO A 115 -32.09 24.05 3.69
N THR A 116 -32.38 25.28 4.11
CA THR A 116 -31.86 25.85 5.34
C THR A 116 -32.89 26.74 6.01
N GLU A 117 -32.82 26.89 7.32
CA GLU A 117 -33.63 27.85 8.07
C GLU A 117 -33.08 29.27 7.84
N ALA A 118 -33.96 30.26 7.67
CA ALA A 118 -33.56 31.59 7.22
C ALA A 118 -32.59 32.29 8.19
N ASN A 119 -32.77 32.15 9.50
CA ASN A 119 -31.84 32.72 10.48
C ASN A 119 -30.46 32.04 10.40
N ALA A 120 -30.42 30.70 10.37
CA ALA A 120 -29.15 29.97 10.22
C ALA A 120 -28.40 30.35 8.92
N ASN A 121 -29.12 30.51 7.80
CA ASN A 121 -28.55 30.99 6.53
C ASN A 121 -27.97 32.41 6.67
N ASN A 122 -28.73 33.33 7.27
CA ASN A 122 -28.27 34.70 7.52
C ASN A 122 -27.03 34.75 8.43
N VAL A 123 -26.99 33.90 9.47
CA VAL A 123 -25.83 33.78 10.36
C VAL A 123 -24.61 33.23 9.60
N ARG A 124 -24.81 32.22 8.76
CA ARG A 124 -23.76 31.63 7.93
C ARG A 124 -23.17 32.66 6.95
N SER A 125 -24.01 33.52 6.38
CA SER A 125 -23.60 34.62 5.48
C SER A 125 -22.70 34.12 4.34
N ASN A 126 -21.51 34.70 4.16
CA ASN A 126 -20.48 34.25 3.23
C ASN A 126 -19.18 33.85 3.95
N TYR A 127 -19.25 33.56 5.25
CA TYR A 127 -18.06 33.19 6.03
C TYR A 127 -17.48 31.87 5.55
N PRO A 128 -16.14 31.73 5.55
CA PRO A 128 -15.51 30.46 5.24
C PRO A 128 -15.91 29.40 6.27
N PHE A 129 -15.97 28.16 5.82
CA PHE A 129 -16.14 27.00 6.68
C PHE A 129 -14.84 26.64 7.39
N GLY A 130 -14.95 26.28 8.67
CA GLY A 130 -13.83 25.90 9.51
C GLY A 130 -14.28 25.38 10.87
N PHE A 131 -13.33 24.95 11.70
CA PHE A 131 -13.61 24.59 13.08
C PHE A 131 -13.62 25.84 13.97
N VAL A 132 -14.71 26.04 14.72
CA VAL A 132 -14.82 27.13 15.68
C VAL A 132 -14.19 26.68 16.99
N VAL A 133 -13.14 27.40 17.43
CA VAL A 133 -12.39 27.08 18.65
C VAL A 133 -12.55 28.13 19.74
N SER A 134 -12.99 29.35 19.40
CA SER A 134 -13.18 30.43 20.37
C SER A 134 -14.28 31.41 19.94
N ASN A 135 -14.68 32.29 20.87
CA ASN A 135 -15.57 33.43 20.62
C ASN A 135 -16.83 33.06 19.80
N ILE A 136 -17.57 32.05 20.28
CA ILE A 136 -18.83 31.62 19.67
C ILE A 136 -19.86 32.75 19.80
N THR A 137 -20.31 33.28 18.67
CA THR A 137 -21.29 34.38 18.60
C THR A 137 -22.69 33.88 18.23
N TRP A 138 -22.80 32.65 17.73
CA TRP A 138 -24.06 31.96 17.50
C TRP A 138 -23.83 30.45 17.51
N GLN A 139 -24.80 29.69 18.04
CA GLN A 139 -24.80 28.23 18.00
C GLN A 139 -26.23 27.68 18.00
N GLN A 140 -26.50 26.68 17.17
CA GLN A 140 -27.77 25.97 17.15
C GLN A 140 -27.65 24.65 16.39
N GLY A 141 -28.29 23.59 16.88
CA GLY A 141 -28.35 22.29 16.19
C GLY A 141 -26.99 21.62 15.94
N GLY A 142 -25.95 22.05 16.66
CA GLY A 142 -24.57 21.63 16.49
C GLY A 142 -23.73 22.52 15.57
N SER A 143 -24.35 23.41 14.78
CA SER A 143 -23.62 24.41 14.01
C SER A 143 -23.22 25.61 14.86
N LYS A 144 -22.13 26.28 14.50
CA LYS A 144 -21.56 27.41 15.25
C LYS A 144 -21.02 28.49 14.31
N ARG A 145 -21.10 29.75 14.73
CA ARG A 145 -20.32 30.86 14.17
C ARG A 145 -19.39 31.41 15.24
N GLY A 146 -18.11 31.52 14.93
CA GLY A 146 -17.11 32.04 15.86
C GLY A 146 -15.77 32.16 15.18
N TYR A 147 -14.70 32.03 15.95
CA TYR A 147 -13.34 32.17 15.47
C TYR A 147 -12.63 30.83 15.44
N ASP A 148 -11.83 30.62 14.41
CA ASP A 148 -10.89 29.50 14.34
C ASP A 148 -9.57 29.79 15.07
N TYR A 149 -8.65 28.82 15.02
CA TYR A 149 -7.36 28.86 15.73
C TYR A 149 -6.41 29.98 15.29
N GLN A 150 -6.71 30.70 14.19
CA GLN A 150 -5.93 31.86 13.74
C GLN A 150 -6.77 33.14 13.77
N ASN A 151 -7.82 33.19 14.59
CA ASN A 151 -8.69 34.35 14.75
C ASN A 151 -9.38 34.81 13.45
N THR A 152 -9.68 33.90 12.53
CA THR A 152 -10.57 34.20 11.40
C THR A 152 -12.00 33.81 11.77
N VAL A 153 -12.98 34.65 11.41
CA VAL A 153 -14.39 34.32 11.59
C VAL A 153 -14.75 33.19 10.61
N VAL A 154 -15.26 32.09 11.15
CA VAL A 154 -15.67 30.90 10.39
C VAL A 154 -17.06 30.43 10.82
N PHE A 155 -17.69 29.66 9.94
CA PHE A 155 -18.88 28.89 10.25
C PHE A 155 -18.54 27.40 10.32
N GLU A 156 -18.86 26.75 11.43
CA GLU A 156 -18.74 25.31 11.60
C GLU A 156 -20.13 24.68 11.45
N PRO A 157 -20.40 23.89 10.39
CA PRO A 157 -21.66 23.18 10.28
C PRO A 157 -21.72 22.05 11.31
N ARG A 158 -22.93 21.61 11.64
CA ARG A 158 -23.14 20.44 12.52
C ARG A 158 -22.43 19.21 11.96
N ASN A 159 -22.06 18.28 12.84
CA ASN A 159 -21.26 17.10 12.46
C ASN A 159 -21.85 16.30 11.29
N ALA A 160 -23.17 16.13 11.26
CA ALA A 160 -23.88 15.38 10.21
C ALA A 160 -24.03 16.12 8.86
N HIS A 161 -23.33 17.24 8.66
CA HIS A 161 -23.33 17.96 7.38
C HIS A 161 -21.93 18.45 6.96
N LYS A 162 -20.89 18.14 7.74
CA LYS A 162 -19.52 18.61 7.49
C LYS A 162 -19.00 18.08 6.16
N GLY A 163 -19.19 16.80 5.90
CA GLY A 163 -18.73 16.11 4.71
C GLY A 163 -19.48 16.55 3.47
N ASN A 164 -20.78 16.77 3.58
CA ASN A 164 -21.60 17.31 2.47
C ASN A 164 -21.06 18.67 2.00
N VAL A 165 -20.81 19.59 2.94
CA VAL A 165 -20.24 20.91 2.64
C VAL A 165 -18.89 20.77 1.93
N ALA A 166 -18.02 19.90 2.44
CA ALA A 166 -16.72 19.64 1.84
C ALA A 166 -16.82 19.14 0.40
N ARG A 167 -17.61 18.09 0.16
CA ARG A 167 -17.80 17.49 -1.17
C ARG A 167 -18.49 18.44 -2.14
N SER A 168 -19.42 19.28 -1.68
CA SER A 168 -20.05 20.33 -2.47
C SER A 168 -19.06 21.41 -2.91
N LEU A 169 -18.18 21.87 -2.02
CA LEU A 169 -17.17 22.89 -2.35
C LEU A 169 -16.05 22.33 -3.25
N PHE A 170 -15.58 21.11 -2.99
CA PHE A 170 -14.60 20.45 -3.85
C PHE A 170 -15.15 20.24 -5.27
N TYR A 171 -16.40 19.79 -5.38
CA TYR A 171 -17.12 19.71 -6.65
C TYR A 171 -17.19 21.06 -7.36
N PHE A 172 -17.65 22.10 -6.65
CA PHE A 172 -17.81 23.44 -7.22
C PHE A 172 -16.48 23.95 -7.78
N CYS A 173 -15.39 23.83 -7.03
CA CYS A 173 -14.08 24.28 -7.50
C CYS A 173 -13.53 23.48 -8.67
N VAL A 174 -13.75 22.16 -8.72
CA VAL A 174 -13.36 21.37 -9.90
C VAL A 174 -14.13 21.80 -11.14
N LYS A 175 -15.45 22.01 -11.01
CA LYS A 175 -16.32 22.35 -12.14
C LYS A 175 -16.13 23.80 -12.60
N TYR A 176 -16.17 24.76 -11.67
CA TYR A 176 -16.26 26.20 -11.96
C TYR A 176 -14.99 26.99 -11.62
N GLY A 177 -14.05 26.40 -10.90
CA GLY A 177 -12.86 27.09 -10.39
C GLY A 177 -13.09 27.82 -9.06
N ASN A 178 -12.05 28.52 -8.59
CA ASN A 178 -12.08 29.29 -7.35
C ASN A 178 -12.51 30.74 -7.57
N LEU A 179 -13.81 30.96 -7.72
CA LEU A 179 -14.37 32.27 -8.03
C LEU A 179 -14.28 33.21 -6.82
N GLY A 180 -13.82 34.43 -7.07
CA GLY A 180 -13.63 35.46 -6.05
C GLY A 180 -12.69 35.07 -4.91
N SER A 181 -11.80 34.09 -5.13
CA SER A 181 -10.84 33.58 -4.14
C SER A 181 -11.47 33.11 -2.83
N TYR A 182 -12.71 32.60 -2.88
CA TYR A 182 -13.43 32.13 -1.69
C TYR A 182 -12.72 30.94 -1.02
N MET A 183 -12.18 30.01 -1.80
CA MET A 183 -11.38 28.91 -1.26
C MET A 183 -9.95 29.35 -0.96
N SER A 184 -9.54 29.09 0.29
CA SER A 184 -8.17 29.25 0.76
C SER A 184 -7.59 27.91 1.20
N GLN A 185 -6.25 27.82 1.30
CA GLN A 185 -5.57 26.62 1.79
C GLN A 185 -6.03 26.20 3.20
N LYS A 186 -6.35 27.18 4.03
CA LYS A 186 -6.87 26.96 5.38
C LYS A 186 -8.25 26.31 5.36
N GLN A 187 -9.16 26.86 4.56
CA GLN A 187 -10.50 26.29 4.39
C GLN A 187 -10.41 24.88 3.75
N ASP A 188 -9.60 24.69 2.70
CA ASP A 188 -9.35 23.37 2.11
C ASP A 188 -8.89 22.34 3.15
N SER A 189 -7.97 22.72 4.05
CA SER A 189 -7.48 21.84 5.11
C SER A 189 -8.60 21.44 6.08
N ALA A 190 -9.47 22.37 6.46
CA ALA A 190 -10.63 22.08 7.31
C ALA A 190 -11.65 21.18 6.58
N LEU A 191 -11.93 21.45 5.31
CA LEU A 191 -12.88 20.68 4.49
C LEU A 191 -12.40 19.24 4.24
N ARG A 192 -11.09 19.01 4.08
CA ARG A 192 -10.53 17.66 4.01
C ARG A 192 -10.81 16.88 5.29
N LEU A 193 -10.63 17.52 6.46
CA LEU A 193 -10.94 16.89 7.73
C LEU A 193 -12.46 16.69 7.90
N PHE A 194 -13.29 17.62 7.43
CA PHE A 194 -14.75 17.44 7.39
C PHE A 194 -15.15 16.22 6.56
N ASN A 195 -14.55 16.01 5.38
CA ASN A 195 -14.80 14.83 4.54
C ASN A 195 -14.43 13.51 5.22
N VAL A 196 -13.39 13.51 6.07
CA VAL A 196 -12.96 12.33 6.84
C VAL A 196 -13.86 12.07 8.04
N ILE A 197 -14.26 13.11 8.77
CA ILE A 197 -15.09 12.99 9.97
C ILE A 197 -16.54 12.61 9.62
N ASP A 198 -17.04 13.10 8.49
CA ASP A 198 -18.40 12.89 8.02
C ASP A 198 -18.37 12.23 6.62
N THR A 199 -18.23 10.90 6.65
CA THR A 199 -18.16 10.06 5.46
C THR A 199 -19.49 10.04 4.70
N VAL A 200 -19.46 9.76 3.40
CA VAL A 200 -20.66 9.68 2.56
C VAL A 200 -21.65 8.64 3.11
N ASP A 201 -22.85 9.09 3.47
CA ASP A 201 -23.94 8.24 3.95
C ASP A 201 -24.94 7.87 2.83
N GLU A 202 -25.95 7.08 3.16
CA GLU A 202 -26.98 6.67 2.20
C GLU A 202 -27.84 7.85 1.73
N ARG A 203 -28.06 8.83 2.60
CA ARG A 203 -28.86 10.01 2.32
C ARG A 203 -28.19 10.85 1.22
N GLU A 204 -26.89 11.07 1.33
CA GLU A 204 -26.11 11.80 0.34
C GLU A 204 -25.95 11.04 -0.97
N ARG A 205 -25.76 9.71 -0.94
CA ARG A 205 -25.77 8.88 -2.16
C ARG A 205 -27.11 8.96 -2.89
N LEU A 206 -28.22 8.92 -2.14
CA LEU A 206 -29.56 9.09 -2.69
C LEU A 206 -29.73 10.49 -3.28
N ARG A 207 -29.28 11.53 -2.58
CA ARG A 207 -29.31 12.91 -3.08
C ARG A 207 -28.54 13.06 -4.40
N ASN A 208 -27.34 12.49 -4.50
CA ASN A 208 -26.53 12.51 -5.73
C ASN A 208 -27.28 11.83 -6.90
N THR A 209 -27.94 10.70 -6.64
CA THR A 209 -28.78 10.01 -7.63
C THR A 209 -30.01 10.82 -8.04
N ARG A 210 -30.70 11.46 -7.09
CA ARG A 210 -31.86 12.31 -7.39
C ARG A 210 -31.47 13.56 -8.17
N ILE A 211 -30.33 14.18 -7.87
CA ILE A 211 -29.84 15.32 -8.67
C ILE A 211 -29.49 14.86 -10.09
N LYS A 212 -28.83 13.70 -10.25
CA LYS A 212 -28.52 13.13 -11.58
C LYS A 212 -29.78 13.00 -12.44
N SER A 213 -30.91 12.56 -11.90
CA SER A 213 -32.14 12.43 -12.68
C SER A 213 -32.69 13.75 -13.24
N PHE A 214 -32.26 14.90 -12.71
CA PHE A 214 -32.69 16.22 -13.21
C PHE A 214 -31.59 16.98 -13.95
N GLN A 215 -30.33 16.88 -13.50
CA GLN A 215 -29.20 17.66 -14.06
C GLN A 215 -28.24 16.83 -14.91
N ASN A 216 -28.47 15.52 -15.00
CA ASN A 216 -27.76 14.56 -15.86
C ASN A 216 -26.23 14.48 -15.63
N ILE A 217 -25.78 14.86 -14.43
CA ILE A 217 -24.40 14.71 -13.96
C ILE A 217 -24.41 14.24 -12.51
N ARG A 218 -23.25 13.77 -12.03
CA ARG A 218 -23.03 13.38 -10.62
C ARG A 218 -21.96 14.24 -9.99
N ASN A 219 -21.96 14.30 -8.66
CA ASN A 219 -20.81 14.78 -7.91
C ASN A 219 -19.84 13.59 -7.67
N PRO A 220 -18.68 13.56 -8.36
CA PRO A 220 -17.74 12.45 -8.25
C PRO A 220 -17.13 12.31 -6.86
N PHE A 221 -17.14 13.37 -6.04
CA PHE A 221 -16.63 13.30 -4.66
C PHE A 221 -17.63 12.66 -3.69
N ILE A 222 -18.90 12.50 -4.09
CA ILE A 222 -19.87 11.70 -3.34
C ILE A 222 -19.76 10.22 -3.75
N ASP A 223 -19.55 9.94 -5.04
CA ASP A 223 -19.39 8.56 -5.52
C ASP A 223 -18.05 7.96 -5.12
N HIS A 224 -17.00 8.77 -5.16
CA HIS A 224 -15.60 8.40 -4.88
C HIS A 224 -14.92 9.48 -4.02
N PRO A 225 -15.23 9.55 -2.72
CA PRO A 225 -14.63 10.54 -1.80
C PRO A 225 -13.09 10.47 -1.74
N GLU A 226 -12.49 9.32 -2.04
CA GLU A 226 -11.05 9.11 -2.15
C GLU A 226 -10.38 9.92 -3.28
N PHE A 227 -11.14 10.47 -4.24
CA PHE A 227 -10.58 11.40 -5.22
C PHE A 227 -10.00 12.65 -4.57
N ILE A 228 -10.50 13.07 -3.41
CA ILE A 228 -9.98 14.20 -2.64
C ILE A 228 -8.52 13.93 -2.25
N ASP A 229 -8.17 12.69 -1.88
CA ASP A 229 -6.80 12.34 -1.50
C ASP A 229 -5.85 12.35 -2.70
N ARG A 230 -6.37 12.10 -3.90
CA ARG A 230 -5.61 12.10 -5.15
C ARG A 230 -5.39 13.50 -5.74
N ILE A 231 -5.95 14.54 -5.12
CA ILE A 231 -5.85 15.94 -5.55
C ILE A 231 -5.33 16.80 -4.40
N ILE A 232 -4.14 17.40 -4.53
CA ILE A 232 -3.58 18.29 -3.47
C ILE A 232 -4.36 19.59 -3.29
N SER A 233 -4.97 20.10 -4.35
CA SER A 233 -5.78 21.31 -4.30
C SER A 233 -6.82 21.27 -5.41
N THR A 234 -8.09 21.44 -5.04
CA THR A 234 -9.20 21.54 -6.00
C THR A 234 -9.35 22.94 -6.60
N PHE A 235 -8.70 23.95 -6.01
CA PHE A 235 -8.94 25.36 -6.28
C PHE A 235 -7.71 26.12 -6.84
N THR A 236 -6.51 25.53 -6.80
CA THR A 236 -5.30 26.03 -7.48
C THR A 236 -4.75 25.02 -8.46
N ILE A 237 -4.03 25.49 -9.48
CA ILE A 237 -3.26 24.60 -10.36
C ILE A 237 -2.05 24.12 -9.58
N ALA A 238 -2.00 22.83 -9.24
CA ALA A 238 -0.93 22.25 -8.47
C ALA A 238 -0.79 20.77 -8.81
N ASN A 239 0.43 20.30 -9.06
CA ASN A 239 0.74 18.88 -9.21
C ASN A 239 1.69 18.46 -8.11
N ARG A 240 1.47 17.28 -7.51
CA ARG A 240 2.45 16.67 -6.61
C ARG A 240 3.74 16.46 -7.38
N THR A 241 4.86 16.85 -6.77
CA THR A 241 6.17 16.48 -7.27
C THR A 241 6.27 14.97 -7.28
N PRO A 242 6.52 14.32 -8.44
CA PRO A 242 6.74 12.89 -8.48
C PRO A 242 7.95 12.54 -7.61
N VAL A 243 7.78 11.63 -6.66
CA VAL A 243 8.87 11.15 -5.79
C VAL A 243 9.14 9.66 -6.04
N PRO A 244 10.39 9.21 -5.97
CA PRO A 244 10.68 7.79 -5.98
C PRO A 244 10.22 7.15 -4.68
N LYS A 245 9.99 5.83 -4.71
CA LYS A 245 9.69 5.06 -3.49
C LYS A 245 10.43 3.74 -3.54
N ILE A 246 11.40 3.57 -2.64
CA ILE A 246 12.25 2.37 -2.61
C ILE A 246 11.64 1.26 -1.77
N SER A 247 11.75 0.03 -2.26
CA SER A 247 11.57 -1.20 -1.48
C SER A 247 12.68 -2.19 -1.84
N ALA A 248 12.95 -3.15 -0.96
CA ALA A 248 13.91 -4.21 -1.23
C ALA A 248 13.33 -5.60 -0.94
N ALA A 249 13.78 -6.60 -1.70
CA ALA A 249 13.45 -8.00 -1.47
C ALA A 249 14.68 -8.89 -1.75
N PRO A 250 15.03 -9.84 -0.86
CA PRO A 250 14.43 -10.03 0.46
C PRO A 250 14.79 -8.90 1.44
N TYR A 251 13.97 -8.70 2.48
CA TYR A 251 14.19 -7.66 3.51
C TYR A 251 15.30 -8.01 4.52
N ASN A 252 15.80 -9.25 4.48
CA ASN A 252 17.00 -9.71 5.16
C ASN A 252 17.65 -10.80 4.30
N ILE A 253 18.96 -11.00 4.44
CA ILE A 253 19.68 -12.09 3.78
C ILE A 253 20.36 -12.94 4.83
N ILE A 254 20.14 -14.24 4.72
CA ILE A 254 20.93 -15.26 5.41
C ILE A 254 21.72 -15.98 4.34
N PHE A 255 23.05 -15.79 4.37
CA PHE A 255 23.97 -16.47 3.48
C PHE A 255 24.15 -17.92 3.92
N ASP A 256 24.48 -18.79 2.97
CA ASP A 256 24.81 -20.19 3.25
C ASP A 256 25.98 -20.29 4.24
N THR A 257 26.07 -21.41 4.94
CA THR A 257 27.22 -21.70 5.78
C THR A 257 28.44 -21.98 4.89
N LEU A 258 29.54 -21.28 5.12
CA LEU A 258 30.75 -21.39 4.32
C LEU A 258 31.97 -21.79 5.16
N ALA A 259 32.92 -22.50 4.56
CA ALA A 259 34.25 -22.60 5.13
C ALA A 259 34.94 -21.23 5.13
N VAL A 260 35.94 -21.06 5.99
CA VAL A 260 36.71 -19.82 6.05
C VAL A 260 37.38 -19.54 4.70
N ASN A 261 37.27 -18.29 4.25
CA ASN A 261 37.73 -17.76 2.96
C ASN A 261 36.96 -18.21 1.71
N ASP A 262 36.02 -19.14 1.81
CA ASP A 262 35.08 -19.42 0.72
C ASP A 262 34.13 -18.24 0.52
N THR A 263 33.48 -18.19 -0.65
CA THR A 263 32.60 -17.08 -1.00
C THR A 263 31.30 -17.54 -1.63
N VAL A 264 30.22 -16.84 -1.31
CA VAL A 264 28.93 -16.96 -2.01
C VAL A 264 28.34 -15.56 -2.24
N SER A 265 27.66 -15.36 -3.36
CA SER A 265 27.02 -14.08 -3.68
C SER A 265 25.51 -14.23 -3.79
N TYR A 266 24.79 -13.25 -3.26
CA TYR A 266 23.33 -13.15 -3.28
C TYR A 266 22.90 -11.85 -3.97
N TYR A 267 21.71 -11.86 -4.55
CA TYR A 267 21.10 -10.70 -5.19
C TYR A 267 19.97 -10.15 -4.32
N ILE A 268 19.94 -8.83 -4.19
CA ILE A 268 18.87 -8.07 -3.52
C ILE A 268 18.13 -7.30 -4.61
N GLY A 269 16.86 -7.60 -4.81
CA GLY A 269 16.00 -6.81 -5.67
C GLY A 269 15.68 -5.46 -5.02
N ILE A 270 16.01 -4.36 -5.69
CA ILE A 270 15.63 -2.99 -5.35
C ILE A 270 14.53 -2.54 -6.31
N MET A 271 13.37 -2.24 -5.75
CA MET A 271 12.16 -1.85 -6.49
C MET A 271 11.89 -0.37 -6.29
N ASN A 272 11.50 0.30 -7.37
CA ASN A 272 10.95 1.65 -7.29
C ASN A 272 9.46 1.62 -7.61
N TYR A 273 8.62 1.76 -6.59
CA TYR A 273 7.16 1.82 -6.73
C TYR A 273 6.63 3.27 -6.67
N GLY A 274 7.53 4.26 -6.69
CA GLY A 274 7.18 5.69 -6.69
C GLY A 274 6.81 6.18 -8.08
N LYS A 275 6.72 7.50 -8.26
CA LYS A 275 6.37 8.14 -9.54
C LYS A 275 7.53 8.88 -10.22
N ALA A 276 8.70 8.96 -9.57
CA ALA A 276 9.95 9.47 -10.16
C ALA A 276 11.05 8.41 -10.18
N ASN A 277 12.15 8.70 -10.88
CA ASN A 277 13.32 7.84 -10.92
C ASN A 277 14.00 7.76 -9.54
N LEU A 278 14.29 6.53 -9.09
CA LEU A 278 15.04 6.28 -7.87
C LEU A 278 16.53 6.26 -8.22
N THR A 279 17.30 7.20 -7.70
CA THR A 279 18.76 7.23 -7.85
C THR A 279 19.39 6.58 -6.64
N ILE A 280 20.30 5.63 -6.86
CA ILE A 280 21.05 4.98 -5.77
C ILE A 280 22.39 5.69 -5.62
N ASN A 281 22.58 6.35 -4.47
CA ASN A 281 23.80 7.07 -4.15
C ASN A 281 24.92 6.12 -3.74
N SER A 282 24.61 5.13 -2.90
CA SER A 282 25.55 4.11 -2.47
C SER A 282 24.84 2.90 -1.86
N ALA A 283 25.52 1.76 -1.84
CA ALA A 283 25.14 0.61 -1.04
C ALA A 283 26.38 0.11 -0.30
N VAL A 284 26.37 0.17 1.03
CA VAL A 284 27.55 -0.07 1.86
C VAL A 284 27.21 -1.03 3.00
N SER A 285 27.99 -2.09 3.14
CA SER A 285 27.94 -2.96 4.31
C SER A 285 28.76 -2.36 5.44
N ASN A 286 28.27 -2.45 6.67
CA ASN A 286 29.02 -2.07 7.86
C ASN A 286 30.04 -3.14 8.33
N ALA A 287 30.16 -4.27 7.64
CA ALA A 287 31.13 -5.31 7.94
C ALA A 287 31.89 -5.76 6.68
N PRO A 288 33.23 -5.92 6.75
CA PRO A 288 34.09 -6.18 5.59
C PRO A 288 33.89 -7.57 4.98
N GLN A 289 33.31 -8.52 5.72
CA GLN A 289 32.99 -9.87 5.23
C GLN A 289 31.84 -9.87 4.22
N PHE A 290 31.03 -8.81 4.17
CA PHE A 290 29.95 -8.66 3.20
C PHE A 290 30.32 -7.55 2.20
N ILE A 291 30.71 -7.95 1.01
CA ILE A 291 31.29 -7.10 -0.03
C ILE A 291 30.22 -6.82 -1.08
N VAL A 292 29.93 -5.54 -1.33
CA VAL A 292 29.01 -5.14 -2.40
C VAL A 292 29.75 -5.20 -3.74
N GLU A 293 29.32 -6.09 -4.63
CA GLU A 293 29.98 -6.34 -5.93
C GLU A 293 29.43 -5.45 -7.05
N SER A 294 28.13 -5.15 -7.01
CA SER A 294 27.48 -4.30 -8.03
C SER A 294 26.28 -3.58 -7.47
N VAL A 295 26.11 -2.32 -7.86
CA VAL A 295 24.98 -1.46 -7.49
C VAL A 295 24.43 -0.80 -8.76
N PRO A 296 23.11 -0.87 -9.02
CA PRO A 296 22.52 -0.14 -10.13
C PRO A 296 22.53 1.37 -9.81
N PRO A 297 22.89 2.25 -10.75
CA PRO A 297 22.92 3.70 -10.50
C PRO A 297 21.52 4.28 -10.27
N SER A 298 20.49 3.63 -10.83
CA SER A 298 19.10 4.01 -10.65
C SER A 298 18.14 2.85 -10.89
N VAL A 299 16.90 3.04 -10.45
CA VAL A 299 15.75 2.17 -10.72
C VAL A 299 14.60 3.05 -11.23
N PRO A 300 14.23 2.96 -12.52
CA PRO A 300 13.09 3.70 -13.06
C PRO A 300 11.78 3.38 -12.32
N ASN A 301 10.81 4.30 -12.38
CA ASN A 301 9.49 4.10 -11.79
C ASN A 301 8.83 2.83 -12.35
N GLY A 302 8.36 1.97 -11.45
CA GLY A 302 7.67 0.72 -11.77
C GLY A 302 8.62 -0.45 -12.03
N GLU A 303 9.93 -0.25 -11.94
CA GLU A 303 10.94 -1.26 -12.25
C GLU A 303 11.62 -1.85 -11.01
N LEU A 304 12.31 -2.97 -11.24
CA LEU A 304 13.16 -3.68 -10.30
C LEU A 304 14.58 -3.80 -10.89
N ARG A 305 15.60 -3.60 -10.05
CA ARG A 305 17.03 -3.86 -10.36
C ARG A 305 17.68 -4.61 -9.20
N TYR A 306 18.93 -5.05 -9.34
CA TYR A 306 19.58 -5.89 -8.33
C TYR A 306 20.89 -5.30 -7.81
N ILE A 307 21.06 -5.32 -6.49
CA ILE A 307 22.37 -5.18 -5.83
C ILE A 307 22.93 -6.59 -5.61
N LYS A 308 24.22 -6.79 -5.90
CA LYS A 308 24.91 -8.06 -5.66
C LYS A 308 25.82 -7.93 -4.45
N VAL A 309 25.67 -8.82 -3.48
CA VAL A 309 26.48 -8.85 -2.25
C VAL A 309 27.12 -10.21 -2.09
N LYS A 310 28.42 -10.21 -1.81
CA LYS A 310 29.24 -11.40 -1.57
C LYS A 310 29.57 -11.54 -0.10
N PHE A 311 29.43 -12.73 0.45
CA PHE A 311 29.88 -13.05 1.80
C PHE A 311 31.19 -13.84 1.74
N LYS A 312 32.18 -13.45 2.56
CA LYS A 312 33.48 -14.11 2.73
C LYS A 312 33.87 -14.12 4.23
N PRO A 313 33.63 -15.21 4.97
CA PRO A 313 34.03 -15.29 6.37
C PRO A 313 35.55 -15.41 6.54
N THR A 314 36.06 -14.92 7.66
CA THR A 314 37.51 -14.85 7.95
C THR A 314 37.93 -15.61 9.22
N ALA A 315 36.98 -16.09 10.01
CA ALA A 315 37.20 -16.82 11.25
C ALA A 315 36.27 -18.06 11.28
N ILE A 316 36.69 -19.11 11.97
CA ILE A 316 36.01 -20.40 12.05
C ILE A 316 34.85 -20.35 13.06
N ASN A 317 33.78 -21.13 12.84
CA ASN A 317 32.64 -21.30 13.78
C ASN A 317 32.05 -19.96 14.26
N THR A 318 32.03 -18.95 13.37
CA THR A 318 31.69 -17.58 13.72
C THR A 318 30.41 -17.16 13.01
N THR A 319 29.49 -16.56 13.77
CA THR A 319 28.32 -15.89 13.19
C THR A 319 28.67 -14.44 12.88
N TYR A 320 28.45 -14.03 11.64
CA TYR A 320 28.61 -12.65 11.20
C TYR A 320 27.24 -12.02 11.04
N ASN A 321 27.03 -10.91 11.73
CA ASN A 321 25.85 -10.07 11.55
C ASN A 321 26.32 -8.71 11.03
N ALA A 322 25.63 -8.21 10.01
CA ALA A 322 25.92 -6.93 9.39
C ALA A 322 24.63 -6.30 8.88
N ALA A 323 24.75 -5.08 8.38
CA ALA A 323 23.69 -4.34 7.74
C ALA A 323 24.20 -3.73 6.45
N LEU A 324 23.46 -3.92 5.36
CA LEU A 324 23.64 -3.18 4.12
C LEU A 324 22.76 -1.94 4.18
N THR A 325 23.38 -0.75 4.16
CA THR A 325 22.67 0.52 4.03
C THR A 325 22.68 0.93 2.56
N VAL A 326 21.49 1.11 1.98
CA VAL A 326 21.34 1.64 0.61
C VAL A 326 20.85 3.08 0.68
N SER A 327 21.75 4.00 0.38
CA SER A 327 21.46 5.44 0.32
C SER A 327 20.90 5.82 -1.04
N ASN A 328 19.84 6.60 -1.06
CA ASN A 328 19.09 6.93 -2.27
C ASN A 328 18.34 8.28 -2.12
N ASN A 329 17.60 8.69 -3.16
CA ASN A 329 16.80 9.93 -3.17
C ASN A 329 15.33 9.78 -2.69
N ASP A 330 14.99 8.67 -2.01
CA ASP A 330 13.80 8.50 -1.17
C ASP A 330 14.24 8.31 0.29
N SER A 331 13.94 7.16 0.91
CA SER A 331 14.33 6.84 2.29
C SER A 331 15.42 5.78 2.28
N ASN A 332 16.48 5.96 3.08
CA ASN A 332 17.52 4.94 3.20
C ASN A 332 16.91 3.64 3.71
N ILE A 333 17.26 2.52 3.06
CA ILE A 333 16.86 1.19 3.51
C ILE A 333 18.04 0.49 4.15
N ILE A 334 17.76 -0.29 5.19
CA ILE A 334 18.74 -1.09 5.93
C ILE A 334 18.32 -2.55 5.81
N ILE A 335 19.20 -3.37 5.22
CA ILE A 335 18.95 -4.79 4.99
C ILE A 335 19.89 -5.58 5.90
N PRO A 336 19.38 -6.28 6.93
CA PRO A 336 20.20 -7.15 7.76
C PRO A 336 20.82 -8.27 6.94
N LEU A 337 22.12 -8.47 7.12
CA LEU A 337 22.89 -9.55 6.52
C LEU A 337 23.38 -10.47 7.64
N LYS A 338 23.22 -11.78 7.45
CA LYS A 338 23.71 -12.79 8.36
C LYS A 338 24.44 -13.87 7.60
N GLY A 339 25.62 -14.26 8.07
CA GLY A 339 26.38 -15.37 7.53
C GLY A 339 26.95 -16.20 8.66
N PHE A 340 27.21 -17.47 8.41
CA PHE A 340 27.86 -18.34 9.37
C PHE A 340 29.05 -19.03 8.71
N SER A 341 30.14 -19.16 9.46
CA SER A 341 31.28 -19.95 9.06
C SER A 341 31.42 -21.18 9.93
N ASN A 342 31.87 -22.29 9.36
CA ASN A 342 32.22 -23.49 10.11
C ASN A 342 33.69 -23.86 9.91
N SER A 343 34.22 -24.67 10.83
CA SER A 343 35.41 -25.45 10.53
C SER A 343 35.00 -26.46 9.49
N SER A 344 35.64 -26.44 8.32
CA SER A 344 35.41 -27.43 7.28
C SER A 344 35.56 -28.83 7.88
N ILE A 345 34.44 -29.50 8.11
CA ILE A 345 34.38 -30.94 8.26
C ILE A 345 33.29 -31.41 7.30
N GLY A 346 33.70 -31.57 6.05
CA GLY A 346 33.40 -32.80 5.32
C GLY A 346 32.15 -32.85 4.47
N ILE A 347 31.72 -31.79 3.77
CA ILE A 347 30.83 -31.95 2.61
C ILE A 347 31.34 -31.11 1.45
N THR A 348 31.68 -31.76 0.34
CA THR A 348 32.16 -31.10 -0.88
C THR A 348 31.19 -31.38 -2.02
N LYS A 349 30.70 -30.33 -2.67
CA LYS A 349 29.99 -30.45 -3.95
C LYS A 349 31.04 -30.79 -5.01
N ILE A 350 30.95 -31.98 -5.58
CA ILE A 350 31.96 -32.53 -6.50
C ILE A 350 31.61 -32.32 -7.97
N SER A 351 30.41 -31.84 -8.30
CA SER A 351 30.02 -31.46 -9.66
C SER A 351 28.90 -30.41 -9.67
N GLY A 352 28.93 -29.52 -10.65
CA GLY A 352 27.88 -28.52 -10.94
C GLY A 352 26.74 -29.05 -11.82
N GLU A 353 26.87 -30.25 -12.40
CA GLU A 353 25.80 -30.88 -13.18
C GLU A 353 24.59 -31.20 -12.27
N ILE A 354 23.38 -30.92 -12.79
CA ILE A 354 22.14 -31.22 -12.09
C ILE A 354 21.80 -32.70 -12.34
N PRO A 355 21.84 -33.58 -11.32
CA PRO A 355 21.46 -34.98 -11.48
C PRO A 355 19.97 -35.10 -11.84
N ALA A 356 19.59 -36.16 -12.56
CA ALA A 356 18.18 -36.43 -12.88
C ALA A 356 17.43 -37.03 -11.68
N ASP A 357 18.10 -37.86 -10.88
CA ASP A 357 17.50 -38.67 -9.82
C ASP A 357 18.28 -38.60 -8.51
N TYR A 358 17.62 -38.99 -7.42
CA TYR A 358 18.25 -39.24 -6.13
C TYR A 358 19.16 -40.47 -6.18
N GLN A 359 20.35 -40.40 -5.59
CA GLN A 359 21.22 -41.57 -5.44
C GLN A 359 22.04 -41.49 -4.17
N LEU A 360 22.11 -42.59 -3.43
CA LEU A 360 23.13 -42.84 -2.42
C LEU A 360 24.05 -43.94 -2.94
N ASN A 361 25.34 -43.66 -3.07
CA ASN A 361 26.31 -44.63 -3.58
C ASN A 361 26.89 -45.47 -2.43
N GLN A 362 27.45 -46.62 -2.78
CA GLN A 362 28.25 -47.40 -1.85
C GLN A 362 29.45 -46.56 -1.38
N ASN A 363 29.75 -46.57 -0.09
CA ASN A 363 30.93 -45.92 0.46
C ASN A 363 32.20 -46.53 -0.14
N TYR A 364 33.27 -45.73 -0.26
CA TYR A 364 34.57 -46.21 -0.72
C TYR A 364 35.70 -45.72 0.20
N PRO A 365 36.58 -46.62 0.68
CA PRO A 365 36.55 -48.08 0.48
C PRO A 365 35.40 -48.77 1.26
N ASN A 366 35.01 -49.99 0.87
CA ASN A 366 34.12 -50.85 1.67
C ASN A 366 34.51 -52.34 1.46
N PRO A 367 34.99 -53.08 2.48
CA PRO A 367 35.20 -52.64 3.87
C PRO A 367 36.21 -51.49 4.02
N PHE A 368 36.12 -50.73 5.11
CA PHE A 368 37.02 -49.60 5.41
C PHE A 368 37.70 -49.73 6.76
N ASN A 369 38.87 -49.10 6.90
CA ASN A 369 39.57 -48.94 8.18
C ASN A 369 39.49 -47.48 8.63
N SER A 370 38.76 -47.25 9.72
CA SER A 370 38.60 -45.97 10.44
C SER A 370 37.96 -44.82 9.67
N MET A 371 38.19 -44.65 8.37
CA MET A 371 37.56 -43.60 7.56
C MET A 371 37.08 -44.13 6.20
N THR A 372 35.98 -43.58 5.68
CA THR A 372 35.47 -43.85 4.32
C THR A 372 34.82 -42.61 3.74
N LYS A 373 34.79 -42.51 2.41
CA LYS A 373 34.02 -41.48 1.70
C LYS A 373 32.65 -42.00 1.32
N ILE A 374 31.67 -41.11 1.32
CA ILE A 374 30.28 -41.36 0.95
C ILE A 374 29.88 -40.38 -0.13
N TYR A 375 29.32 -40.91 -1.20
CA TYR A 375 28.87 -40.14 -2.36
C TYR A 375 27.35 -40.21 -2.46
N PHE A 376 26.72 -39.09 -2.74
CA PHE A 376 25.28 -39.02 -2.99
C PHE A 376 24.94 -37.87 -3.93
N GLN A 377 23.75 -37.91 -4.51
CA GLN A 377 23.29 -36.88 -5.43
C GLN A 377 21.80 -36.56 -5.22
N ILE A 378 21.43 -35.31 -5.47
CA ILE A 378 20.04 -34.84 -5.40
C ILE A 378 19.70 -33.98 -6.64
N PRO A 379 18.52 -34.17 -7.27
CA PRO A 379 18.10 -33.44 -8.47
C PRO A 379 17.48 -32.06 -8.18
N GLY A 380 17.25 -31.74 -6.91
CA GLY A 380 16.50 -30.57 -6.47
C GLY A 380 17.05 -29.97 -5.17
N PHE A 381 16.58 -28.78 -4.82
CA PHE A 381 16.83 -28.22 -3.49
C PHE A 381 15.99 -28.96 -2.44
N LYS A 382 16.63 -29.66 -1.51
CA LYS A 382 15.96 -30.61 -0.61
C LYS A 382 16.61 -30.64 0.78
N SER A 383 15.81 -30.98 1.80
CA SER A 383 16.35 -31.33 3.11
C SER A 383 16.89 -32.76 3.05
N VAL A 384 18.16 -32.96 3.41
CA VAL A 384 18.85 -34.24 3.37
C VAL A 384 19.41 -34.57 4.74
N LYS A 385 19.05 -35.74 5.28
CA LYS A 385 19.68 -36.32 6.48
C LYS A 385 20.42 -37.60 6.09
N LEU A 386 21.71 -37.65 6.40
CA LEU A 386 22.56 -38.82 6.22
C LEU A 386 23.03 -39.31 7.59
N SER A 387 22.75 -40.56 7.92
CA SER A 387 23.01 -41.11 9.25
C SER A 387 23.49 -42.55 9.19
N VAL A 388 24.24 -42.96 10.20
CA VAL A 388 24.81 -44.30 10.33
C VAL A 388 24.15 -45.00 11.52
N PHE A 389 23.74 -46.25 11.31
CA PHE A 389 23.08 -47.10 12.28
C PHE A 389 23.87 -48.38 12.53
N ASP A 390 23.85 -48.90 13.75
CA ASP A 390 24.35 -50.25 14.04
C ASP A 390 23.31 -51.34 13.68
N ILE A 391 23.66 -52.61 13.89
CA ILE A 391 22.78 -53.76 13.57
C ILE A 391 21.51 -53.81 14.44
N SER A 392 21.49 -53.14 15.59
CA SER A 392 20.31 -53.03 16.46
C SER A 392 19.36 -51.92 16.01
N GLY A 393 19.76 -51.10 15.02
CA GLY A 393 19.01 -49.96 14.55
C GLY A 393 19.24 -48.68 15.36
N LYS A 394 20.26 -48.63 16.22
CA LYS A 394 20.64 -47.43 16.96
C LYS A 394 21.42 -46.48 16.04
N GLU A 395 21.02 -45.21 15.98
CA GLU A 395 21.76 -44.15 15.28
C GLU A 395 23.08 -43.89 16.03
N VAL A 396 24.21 -44.18 15.39
CA VAL A 396 25.55 -44.04 15.98
C VAL A 396 26.29 -42.80 15.47
N ALA A 397 25.87 -42.23 14.34
CA ALA A 397 26.39 -40.96 13.82
C ALA A 397 25.38 -40.28 12.88
N ILE A 398 25.40 -38.94 12.86
CA ILE A 398 24.75 -38.12 11.84
C ILE A 398 25.87 -37.44 11.05
N LEU A 399 25.95 -37.69 9.75
CA LEU A 399 26.99 -37.16 8.87
C LEU A 399 26.56 -35.84 8.22
N LEU A 400 25.26 -35.67 8.02
CA LEU A 400 24.65 -34.51 7.39
C LEU A 400 23.19 -34.41 7.87
N ASN A 401 22.69 -33.20 8.10
CA ASN A 401 21.27 -32.93 8.33
C ASN A 401 20.94 -31.47 7.93
N GLU A 402 20.95 -31.18 6.63
CA GLU A 402 20.88 -29.80 6.11
C GLU A 402 20.00 -29.69 4.85
N LEU A 403 19.73 -28.44 4.44
CA LEU A 403 19.14 -28.13 3.13
C LEU A 403 20.25 -28.01 2.09
N LEU A 404 20.19 -28.82 1.04
CA LEU A 404 21.19 -28.86 -0.03
C LEU A 404 20.60 -28.43 -1.37
N GLN A 405 21.41 -27.76 -2.19
CA GLN A 405 21.11 -27.40 -3.59
C GLN A 405 21.18 -28.64 -4.51
N PRO A 406 20.67 -28.59 -5.76
CA PRO A 406 20.88 -29.69 -6.71
C PRO A 406 22.37 -29.94 -6.97
N GLY A 407 22.79 -31.20 -6.99
CA GLY A 407 24.18 -31.57 -7.26
C GLY A 407 24.61 -32.94 -6.76
N LYS A 408 25.89 -33.25 -7.02
CA LYS A 408 26.61 -34.42 -6.49
C LYS A 408 27.48 -33.99 -5.31
N TYR A 409 27.46 -34.78 -4.25
CA TYR A 409 28.05 -34.48 -2.96
C TYR A 409 28.97 -35.62 -2.50
N GLU A 410 30.05 -35.24 -1.82
CA GLU A 410 30.96 -36.15 -1.11
C GLU A 410 30.99 -35.75 0.37
N THR A 411 30.93 -36.73 1.27
CA THR A 411 31.22 -36.55 2.70
C THR A 411 32.13 -37.63 3.25
N THR A 412 32.87 -37.35 4.31
CA THR A 412 33.77 -38.31 4.97
C THR A 412 33.14 -38.79 6.27
N PHE A 413 33.09 -40.11 6.45
CA PHE A 413 32.73 -40.73 7.72
C PHE A 413 33.98 -41.22 8.45
N ASP A 414 34.21 -40.70 9.66
CA ASP A 414 35.21 -41.18 10.62
C ASP A 414 34.53 -42.06 11.68
N ALA A 415 34.91 -43.33 11.69
CA ALA A 415 34.43 -44.37 12.60
C ALA A 415 35.50 -44.80 13.62
N GLY A 416 36.52 -43.97 13.87
CA GLY A 416 37.63 -44.27 14.78
C GLY A 416 37.19 -44.70 16.18
N ASN A 417 36.03 -44.22 16.65
CA ASN A 417 35.46 -44.55 17.97
C ASN A 417 34.46 -45.72 17.95
N LEU A 418 34.22 -46.36 16.81
CA LEU A 418 33.26 -47.46 16.67
C LEU A 418 33.96 -48.82 16.61
N SER A 419 33.30 -49.89 17.07
CA SER A 419 33.82 -51.26 17.00
C SER A 419 33.77 -51.80 15.57
N SER A 420 34.68 -52.70 15.18
CA SER A 420 34.59 -53.41 13.90
C SER A 420 33.25 -54.16 13.79
N GLY A 421 32.66 -54.16 12.60
CA GLY A 421 31.34 -54.74 12.41
C GLY A 421 30.60 -54.18 11.20
N VAL A 422 29.31 -54.55 11.10
CA VAL A 422 28.41 -54.10 10.04
C VAL A 422 27.58 -52.92 10.54
N TYR A 423 27.51 -51.88 9.71
CA TYR A 423 26.69 -50.70 9.92
C TYR A 423 25.82 -50.43 8.70
N TYR A 424 24.80 -49.61 8.88
CA TYR A 424 23.88 -49.18 7.83
C TYR A 424 23.91 -47.67 7.68
N LEU A 425 24.34 -47.20 6.51
CA LEU A 425 24.23 -45.82 6.11
C LEU A 425 22.83 -45.59 5.54
N LYS A 426 22.14 -44.55 5.99
CA LYS A 426 20.79 -44.19 5.54
C LYS A 426 20.73 -42.74 5.10
N MET A 427 20.19 -42.52 3.91
CA MET A 427 19.87 -41.18 3.40
C MET A 427 18.36 -40.99 3.40
N LEU A 428 17.91 -39.89 3.98
CA LEU A 428 16.53 -39.44 3.95
C LEU A 428 16.45 -38.09 3.25
N VAL A 429 15.52 -37.97 2.31
CA VAL A 429 15.19 -36.69 1.65
C VAL A 429 13.81 -36.25 2.08
N ASN A 430 13.70 -35.00 2.52
CA ASN A 430 12.47 -34.40 3.06
C ASN A 430 11.82 -35.32 4.10
N TYR A 431 12.60 -35.67 5.13
CA TYR A 431 12.19 -36.56 6.22
C TYR A 431 11.76 -37.98 5.79
N GLY A 432 12.17 -38.41 4.59
CA GLY A 432 11.84 -39.72 4.02
C GLY A 432 10.57 -39.73 3.17
N MET A 433 9.93 -38.58 2.95
CA MET A 433 8.74 -38.47 2.11
C MET A 433 9.04 -38.60 0.61
N GLU A 434 10.24 -38.22 0.17
CA GLU A 434 10.59 -38.23 -1.25
C GLU A 434 11.59 -39.31 -1.64
N PHE A 435 12.58 -39.56 -0.79
CA PHE A 435 13.58 -40.60 -1.03
C PHE A 435 14.12 -41.13 0.30
N SER A 436 14.27 -42.44 0.35
CA SER A 436 14.93 -43.15 1.44
C SER A 436 15.72 -44.30 0.83
N ASP A 437 17.02 -44.32 1.05
CA ASP A 437 17.90 -45.42 0.63
C ASP A 437 18.86 -45.77 1.75
N PHE A 438 19.32 -47.02 1.75
CA PHE A 438 20.26 -47.54 2.72
C PHE A 438 21.39 -48.31 2.02
N LYS A 439 22.59 -48.23 2.59
CA LYS A 439 23.77 -48.99 2.17
C LYS A 439 24.39 -49.68 3.37
N LYS A 440 24.70 -50.97 3.21
CA LYS A 440 25.49 -51.72 4.17
C LYS A 440 26.94 -51.28 4.05
N ILE A 441 27.56 -50.89 5.16
CA ILE A 441 28.97 -50.52 5.23
C ILE A 441 29.66 -51.43 6.26
N VAL A 442 30.92 -51.80 6.03
CA VAL A 442 31.66 -52.76 6.85
C VAL A 442 32.94 -52.12 7.36
N LEU A 443 33.05 -51.99 8.68
CA LEU A 443 34.23 -51.46 9.36
C LEU A 443 35.14 -52.62 9.80
N VAL A 444 36.39 -52.60 9.37
CA VAL A 444 37.44 -53.54 9.80
C VAL A 444 38.59 -52.71 10.36
N LYS A 445 38.94 -52.95 11.63
CA LYS A 445 40.06 -52.27 12.28
C LYS A 445 41.29 -53.15 12.26
#